data_AF-A0A3B9QRL6-F1
#
_entry.id   AF-A0A3B9QRL6-F1
#
_cell.length_a   1.000
_cell.length_b   1.000
_cell.length_c   1.000
_cell.angle_alpha   90.00
_cell.angle_beta   90.00
_cell.angle_gamma   90.00
#
_symmetry.space_group_name_H-M   'P 1'
#
loop_
_entity.id
_entity.type
_entity.pdbx_description
1 polymer ?
#
loop_
_entity_poly.entity_id
_entity_poly.type
_entity_poly.pdbx_seq_one_letter_code
_entity_poly.pdbx_strand_id
1 'polypeptide(L)'
;MLTTDGNGIPLSLALASANVAEVKLAQLTLDKVRVPRRKGRPKKRPERVVADKAYDSDEFRKWGRSKGMIPWIPPRSNRRGRREKVGRASCR
;
A
#
# COMPACT_ATOMS: atom_id res chain seq x y z
N MET A 1 -3.48 -0.65 -11.85
CA MET A 1 -2.95 -1.01 -10.52
C MET A 1 -3.87 -2.00 -9.84
N LEU A 2 -3.32 -3.13 -9.39
CA LEU A 2 -4.02 -4.20 -8.67
C LEU A 2 -3.53 -4.23 -7.21
N THR A 3 -4.43 -4.50 -6.27
CA THR A 3 -4.07 -4.81 -4.88
C THR A 3 -4.62 -6.16 -4.51
N THR A 4 -3.79 -6.98 -3.89
CA THR A 4 -4.12 -8.33 -3.43
C THR A 4 -4.03 -8.44 -1.91
N ASP A 5 -4.62 -9.49 -1.35
CA ASP A 5 -4.32 -9.92 0.01
C ASP A 5 -2.97 -10.69 0.07
N GLY A 6 -2.66 -11.23 1.26
CA GLY A 6 -1.44 -12.03 1.46
C GLY A 6 -1.44 -13.39 0.75
N ASN A 7 -2.60 -13.87 0.28
CA ASN A 7 -2.76 -15.12 -0.48
C ASN A 7 -2.80 -14.88 -2.00
N GLY A 8 -2.66 -13.64 -2.45
CA GLY A 8 -2.75 -13.26 -3.86
C GLY A 8 -4.18 -13.05 -4.38
N ILE A 9 -5.20 -13.04 -3.51
CA ILE A 9 -6.59 -12.78 -3.89
C ILE A 9 -6.74 -11.29 -4.22
N PRO A 10 -7.21 -10.92 -5.43
CA PRO A 10 -7.40 -9.52 -5.80
C PRO A 10 -8.51 -8.87 -4.97
N LEU A 11 -8.18 -7.76 -4.30
CA LEU A 11 -9.09 -6.98 -3.45
C LEU A 11 -9.64 -5.74 -4.15
N SER A 12 -8.85 -5.13 -5.03
CA SER A 12 -9.27 -3.93 -5.77
C SER A 12 -8.40 -3.67 -7.00
N LEU A 13 -9.02 -3.08 -8.02
CA LEU A 13 -8.40 -2.71 -9.28
C LEU A 13 -8.69 -1.23 -9.58
N ALA A 14 -7.67 -0.50 -10.02
CA ALA A 14 -7.84 0.80 -10.65
C ALA A 14 -7.19 0.78 -12.03
N LEU A 15 -7.99 1.14 -13.04
CA LEU A 15 -7.56 1.37 -14.41
C LEU A 15 -7.47 2.88 -14.63
N ALA A 16 -6.40 3.31 -15.27
CA ALA A 16 -6.19 4.70 -15.62
C ALA A 16 -5.33 4.79 -16.88
N SER A 17 -5.47 5.91 -17.59
CA SER A 17 -4.63 6.24 -18.75
C SER A 17 -3.17 6.39 -18.35
N ALA A 18 -2.26 6.24 -19.31
CA ALA A 18 -0.80 6.19 -19.10
C ALA A 18 -0.18 7.46 -18.47
N ASN A 19 -0.92 8.58 -18.39
CA ASN A 19 -0.42 9.85 -17.85
C ASN A 19 -0.58 9.98 -16.32
N VAL A 20 -1.25 9.04 -15.64
CA VAL A 20 -1.44 9.13 -14.18
C VAL A 20 -0.29 8.44 -13.46
N ALA A 21 0.40 9.19 -12.59
CA ALA A 21 1.44 8.64 -11.72
C ALA A 21 0.92 7.46 -10.88
N GLU A 22 1.63 6.34 -10.91
CA GLU A 22 1.23 5.09 -10.24
C GLU A 22 1.00 5.26 -8.74
N VAL A 23 1.78 6.12 -8.07
CA VAL A 23 1.63 6.40 -6.63
C VAL A 23 0.26 6.99 -6.31
N LYS A 24 -0.32 7.81 -7.21
CA LYS A 24 -1.68 8.34 -7.04
C LYS A 24 -2.72 7.23 -7.21
N LEU A 25 -2.50 6.34 -8.19
CA LEU A 25 -3.35 5.17 -8.38
C LEU A 25 -3.31 4.25 -7.17
N ALA A 26 -2.16 4.06 -6.53
CA ALA A 26 -2.02 3.25 -5.32
C ALA A 26 -2.92 3.73 -4.19
N GLN A 27 -2.96 5.04 -3.93
CA GLN A 27 -3.82 5.62 -2.90
C GLN A 27 -5.30 5.38 -3.21
N LEU A 28 -5.71 5.61 -4.46
CA LEU A 28 -7.08 5.39 -4.93
C LEU A 28 -7.49 3.92 -4.86
N THR A 29 -6.61 3.00 -5.23
CA THR A 29 -6.86 1.56 -5.18
C THR A 29 -7.00 1.09 -3.73
N LEU A 30 -6.09 1.51 -2.84
CA LEU A 30 -6.15 1.15 -1.43
C LEU A 30 -7.39 1.69 -0.72
N ASP A 31 -7.86 2.89 -1.04
CA ASP A 31 -9.11 3.43 -0.47
C ASP A 31 -10.37 2.67 -0.93
N LYS A 32 -10.29 1.89 -2.03
CA LYS A 32 -11.38 1.02 -2.51
C LYS A 32 -11.41 -0.36 -1.84
N VAL A 33 -10.36 -0.76 -1.13
CA VAL A 33 -10.27 -2.08 -0.49
C VAL A 33 -11.42 -2.25 0.52
N ARG A 34 -12.12 -3.39 0.41
CA ARG A 34 -13.19 -3.79 1.33
C ARG A 34 -13.10 -5.30 1.55
N VAL A 35 -12.58 -5.72 2.70
CA VAL A 35 -12.51 -7.14 3.07
C VAL A 35 -13.70 -7.47 3.98
N PRO A 36 -14.60 -8.39 3.56
CA PRO A 36 -15.73 -8.83 4.39
C PRO A 36 -15.25 -9.41 5.73
N ARG A 37 -16.07 -9.26 6.77
CA ARG A 37 -15.85 -9.85 8.10
C ARG A 37 -17.10 -10.59 8.53
N ARG A 38 -16.94 -11.64 9.36
CA ARG A 38 -18.05 -12.44 9.91
C ARG A 38 -19.09 -11.60 10.67
N LYS A 39 -18.68 -10.50 11.30
CA LYS A 39 -19.57 -9.55 11.98
C LYS A 39 -19.01 -8.12 11.89
N GLY A 40 -19.89 -7.14 11.71
CA GLY A 40 -19.54 -5.71 11.70
C GLY A 40 -19.15 -5.15 10.32
N ARG A 41 -18.56 -3.95 10.30
CA ARG A 41 -18.18 -3.24 9.07
C ARG A 41 -17.01 -3.95 8.36
N PRO A 42 -16.98 -4.00 7.02
CA PRO A 42 -15.83 -4.50 6.26
C PRO A 42 -14.52 -3.81 6.67
N LYS A 43 -13.42 -4.58 6.71
CA LYS A 43 -12.08 -4.02 6.95
C LYS A 43 -11.66 -3.26 5.69
N LYS A 44 -11.55 -1.94 5.82
CA LYS A 44 -11.18 -1.05 4.70
C LYS A 44 -9.69 -0.72 4.66
N ARG A 45 -9.00 -0.84 5.79
CA ARG A 45 -7.61 -0.42 5.93
C ARG A 45 -6.75 -1.61 6.35
N PRO A 46 -5.82 -2.08 5.49
CA PRO A 46 -4.86 -3.10 5.87
C PRO A 46 -3.87 -2.54 6.90
N GLU A 47 -3.40 -3.38 7.82
CA GLU A 47 -2.39 -2.96 8.80
C GLU A 47 -1.03 -2.73 8.16
N ARG A 48 -0.72 -3.50 7.12
CA ARG A 48 0.55 -3.43 6.39
C ARG A 48 0.25 -3.36 4.90
N VAL A 49 0.97 -2.49 4.20
CA VAL A 49 0.91 -2.37 2.74
C VAL A 49 2.28 -2.70 2.19
N VAL A 50 2.40 -3.80 1.45
CA VAL A 50 3.61 -4.15 0.73
C VAL A 50 3.53 -3.56 -0.67
N ALA A 51 4.56 -2.83 -1.08
CA ALA A 51 4.62 -2.26 -2.42
C ALA A 51 6.06 -2.26 -2.94
N ASP A 52 6.19 -2.17 -4.26
CA ASP A 52 7.50 -2.10 -4.92
C ASP A 52 8.29 -0.85 -4.54
N LYS A 53 9.61 -0.90 -4.69
CA LYS A 53 10.54 0.23 -4.50
C LYS A 53 10.13 1.47 -5.29
N ALA A 54 9.49 1.32 -6.45
CA ALA A 54 8.94 2.43 -7.23
C ALA A 54 7.82 3.20 -6.50
N TYR A 55 7.25 2.68 -5.41
CA TYR A 55 6.28 3.42 -4.59
C TYR A 55 6.91 4.15 -3.40
N ASP A 56 8.24 4.14 -3.27
CA ASP A 56 8.91 4.84 -2.19
C ASP A 56 8.86 6.36 -2.39
N SER A 57 7.87 6.99 -1.77
CA SER A 57 7.77 8.45 -1.65
C SER A 57 7.39 8.83 -0.23
N ASP A 58 7.89 9.98 0.23
CA ASP A 58 7.54 10.49 1.56
C ASP A 58 6.06 10.81 1.66
N GLU A 59 5.45 11.31 0.58
CA GLU A 59 4.01 11.55 0.52
C GLU A 59 3.20 10.27 0.68
N PHE A 60 3.54 9.19 -0.03
CA PHE A 60 2.83 7.92 0.06
C PHE A 60 2.99 7.29 1.45
N ARG A 61 4.20 7.34 2.02
CA ARG A 61 4.44 6.86 3.39
C ARG A 61 3.68 7.67 4.44
N LYS A 62 3.65 9.01 4.32
CA LYS A 62 2.88 9.89 5.22
C LYS A 62 1.38 9.61 5.11
N TRP A 63 0.86 9.50 3.89
CA TRP A 63 -0.54 9.15 3.63
C TRP A 63 -0.91 7.77 4.20
N GLY A 64 -0.05 6.77 4.02
CA GLY A 64 -0.28 5.43 4.57
C GLY A 64 -0.36 5.45 6.11
N ARG A 65 0.62 6.12 6.74
CA ARG A 65 0.68 6.27 8.20
C ARG A 65 -0.51 7.06 8.76
N SER A 66 -0.97 8.12 8.09
CA SER A 66 -2.16 8.89 8.53
C SER A 66 -3.45 8.08 8.48
N LYS A 67 -3.51 7.06 7.61
CA LYS A 67 -4.63 6.11 7.55
C LYS A 67 -4.50 4.97 8.57
N GLY A 68 -3.40 4.89 9.32
CA GLY A 68 -3.11 3.81 10.28
C GLY A 68 -2.50 2.56 9.63
N MET A 69 -1.93 2.69 8.43
CA MET A 69 -1.29 1.60 7.70
C MET A 69 0.23 1.70 7.84
N ILE A 70 0.92 0.56 7.88
CA ILE A 70 2.37 0.47 7.89
C ILE A 70 2.86 0.26 6.44
N PRO A 71 3.47 1.27 5.79
CA PRO A 71 3.98 1.13 4.43
C PRO A 71 5.30 0.34 4.48
N TRP A 72 5.27 -0.85 3.93
CA TRP A 72 6.40 -1.76 3.87
C TRP A 72 7.01 -1.75 2.46
N ILE A 73 7.82 -0.73 2.22
CA ILE A 73 8.36 -0.40 0.90
C ILE A 73 9.89 -0.36 0.99
N PRO A 74 10.62 -1.08 0.11
CA PRO A 74 12.06 -0.94 0.02
C PRO A 74 12.45 0.51 -0.33
N PRO A 75 13.43 1.12 0.36
CA PRO A 75 13.83 2.49 0.06
C PRO A 75 14.45 2.61 -1.33
N ARG A 76 14.18 3.71 -2.04
CA ARG A 76 14.85 4.05 -3.30
C ARG A 76 16.33 4.36 -3.08
N SER A 77 17.17 4.10 -4.10
CA SER A 77 18.63 4.26 -4.01
C SER A 77 19.08 5.71 -3.77
N ASN A 78 18.30 6.67 -4.26
CA ASN A 78 18.58 8.10 -4.12
C ASN A 78 18.02 8.72 -2.83
N ARG A 79 17.46 7.92 -1.91
CA ARG A 79 16.89 8.44 -0.67
C ARG A 79 18.00 8.87 0.29
N ARG A 80 18.17 10.18 0.44
CA ARG A 80 19.14 10.78 1.36
C ARG A 80 18.55 10.78 2.78
N GLY A 81 19.28 10.21 3.74
CA GLY A 81 18.89 10.21 5.15
C GLY A 81 18.09 8.98 5.58
N ARG A 82 18.66 8.25 6.55
CA ARG A 82 18.13 7.12 7.31
C ARG A 82 17.46 6.02 6.47
N ARG A 83 18.22 4.95 6.23
CA ARG A 83 17.67 3.64 5.83
C ARG A 83 16.72 3.18 6.94
N GLU A 84 15.42 3.52 6.82
CA GLU A 84 14.40 2.98 7.73
C GLU A 84 14.54 1.46 7.64
N LYS A 85 14.76 0.78 8.78
CA LYS A 85 14.78 -0.67 8.81
C LYS A 85 13.41 -1.12 8.31
N VAL A 86 13.37 -1.63 7.09
CA VAL A 86 12.23 -2.36 6.55
C VAL A 86 12.08 -3.56 7.49
N GLY A 87 11.09 -3.52 8.40
CA GLY A 87 10.86 -4.60 9.36
C GLY A 87 10.72 -5.93 8.62
N ARG A 88 10.94 -7.12 9.18
CA ARG A 88 10.72 -8.34 8.38
C ARG A 88 9.22 -8.48 8.09
N ALA A 89 8.77 -8.58 6.83
CA ALA A 89 7.40 -9.03 6.60
C ALA A 89 7.34 -10.51 6.87
N SER A 90 6.86 -10.85 8.06
CA SER A 90 6.00 -12.02 8.13
C SER A 90 4.64 -11.62 7.57
N CYS A 91 4.33 -12.09 6.37
CA CYS A 91 2.94 -12.27 5.96
C CYS A 91 2.46 -13.50 6.73
N ARG A 92 1.70 -13.30 7.81
CA ARG A 92 0.90 -14.34 8.45
C ARG A 92 -0.55 -13.96 8.27
#